data_AF-A0A519K890-F1
#
_entry.id   AF-A0A519K890-F1
#
_cell.length_a   1.000
_cell.length_b   1.000
_cell.length_c   1.000
_cell.angle_alpha   90.00
_cell.angle_beta   90.00
_cell.angle_gamma   90.00
#
_symmetry.space_group_name_H-M   'P 1'
#
loop_
_entity.id
_entity.type
_entity.pdbx_description
1 polymer ?
#
loop_
_entity_poly.entity_id
_entity_poly.type
_entity_poly.pdbx_seq_one_letter_code
_entity_poly.pdbx_strand_id
1 'polypeptide(L)'
;MKLKAIISAFALFALLSFTSSEKALKFDYPKQKGTEISLSSDHFKKFKEEWRGSDYYYFGEGDGFVCSVLFYKLNEDEKLSLVEVPKAAMKKSAEAAGKVISADSPMFAYAYFKNFSNLKSMEVDDQSWGLASDDFMFRKNKVPLEGTNFVQTHMYGYAMFGNDLFVNIHLSKMNCSENDTKEMEAILNSLVKSGK
;
A
#
# COMPACT_ATOMS: atom_id res chain seq x y z
N MET A 1 -34.13 1.74 -47.85
CA MET A 1 -32.94 2.54 -47.46
C MET A 1 -32.81 2.74 -45.94
N LYS A 2 -33.01 1.72 -45.08
CA LYS A 2 -32.89 1.89 -43.62
C LYS A 2 -32.17 0.77 -42.85
N LEU A 3 -31.56 -0.20 -43.54
CA LEU A 3 -30.82 -1.29 -42.89
C LEU A 3 -29.30 -1.05 -42.84
N LYS A 4 -28.75 -0.29 -43.80
CA LYS A 4 -27.32 0.03 -43.86
C LYS A 4 -26.85 1.07 -42.84
N ALA A 5 -27.75 1.88 -42.29
CA ALA A 5 -27.40 2.90 -41.30
C ALA A 5 -27.29 2.34 -39.87
N ILE A 6 -27.96 1.22 -39.57
CA ILE A 6 -27.97 0.62 -38.22
C ILE A 6 -26.70 -0.19 -37.96
N ILE A 7 -26.14 -0.84 -39.00
CA ILE A 7 -24.91 -1.63 -38.89
C ILE A 7 -23.68 -0.72 -38.68
N SER A 8 -23.67 0.48 -39.24
CA SER A 8 -22.59 1.45 -39.04
C SER A 8 -22.57 2.10 -37.66
N ALA A 9 -23.70 2.09 -36.93
CA ALA A 9 -23.77 2.63 -35.56
C ALA A 9 -23.27 1.63 -34.50
N PHE A 10 -23.37 0.33 -34.76
CA PHE A 10 -22.88 -0.71 -33.84
C PHE A 10 -21.37 -0.94 -33.96
N ALA A 11 -20.75 -0.62 -35.10
CA ALA A 11 -19.32 -0.74 -35.31
C ALA A 11 -18.50 0.33 -34.54
N LEU A 12 -19.10 1.49 -34.20
CA LEU A 12 -18.40 2.55 -33.46
C LEU A 12 -18.32 2.31 -31.95
N PHE A 13 -19.19 1.48 -31.35
CA PHE A 13 -19.09 1.12 -29.93
C PHE A 13 -18.14 -0.05 -29.65
N ALA A 14 -17.79 -0.85 -30.67
CA ALA A 14 -16.89 -1.99 -30.52
C ALA A 14 -15.40 -1.60 -30.43
N LEU A 15 -15.03 -0.35 -30.74
CA LEU A 15 -13.63 0.12 -30.74
C LEU A 15 -13.23 0.90 -29.47
N LEU A 16 -14.13 1.07 -28.51
CA LEU A 16 -13.82 1.71 -27.21
C LEU A 16 -13.47 0.71 -26.10
N SER A 17 -13.42 -0.59 -26.37
CA SER A 17 -12.84 -1.56 -25.44
C SER A 17 -11.31 -1.60 -25.54
N PHE A 18 -10.66 -0.45 -25.35
CA PHE A 18 -9.29 -0.47 -24.86
C PHE A 18 -9.36 -0.85 -23.39
N THR A 19 -9.29 -2.15 -23.10
CA THR A 19 -8.73 -2.59 -21.83
C THR A 19 -7.23 -2.30 -21.95
N SER A 20 -6.82 -1.09 -21.59
CA SER A 20 -5.45 -0.91 -21.11
C SER A 20 -5.37 -1.79 -19.88
N SER A 21 -4.91 -3.02 -20.04
CA SER A 21 -4.55 -3.85 -18.90
C SER A 21 -3.36 -3.14 -18.27
N GLU A 22 -3.62 -2.23 -17.33
CA GLU A 22 -2.57 -1.66 -16.50
C GLU A 22 -1.72 -2.83 -16.01
N LYS A 23 -0.42 -2.76 -16.29
CA LYS A 23 0.49 -3.86 -15.98
C LYS A 23 0.67 -3.87 -14.46
N ALA A 24 -0.11 -4.68 -13.78
CA ALA A 24 -0.01 -4.84 -12.33
C ALA A 24 1.35 -5.47 -11.98
N LEU A 25 2.13 -4.74 -11.19
CA LEU A 25 3.36 -5.21 -10.55
C LEU A 25 2.94 -6.05 -9.34
N LYS A 26 3.52 -7.24 -9.18
CA LYS A 26 3.14 -8.20 -8.15
C LYS A 26 4.29 -8.43 -7.19
N PHE A 27 3.96 -8.57 -5.91
CA PHE A 27 4.89 -8.78 -4.81
C PHE A 27 4.35 -9.89 -3.93
N ASP A 28 5.15 -10.91 -3.68
CA ASP A 28 4.79 -12.02 -2.81
C ASP A 28 5.78 -12.16 -1.65
N TYR A 29 5.35 -12.81 -0.58
CA TYR A 29 6.28 -13.26 0.46
C TYR A 29 6.60 -14.75 0.22
N PRO A 30 7.81 -15.09 -0.28
CA PRO A 30 8.05 -16.43 -0.84
C PRO A 30 7.88 -17.60 0.15
N LYS A 31 7.95 -17.32 1.46
CA LYS A 31 7.81 -18.33 2.53
C LYS A 31 6.35 -18.55 2.97
N GLN A 32 5.38 -17.78 2.47
CA GLN A 32 3.97 -17.95 2.79
C GLN A 32 3.15 -17.93 1.50
N LYS A 33 2.55 -19.07 1.16
CA LYS A 33 1.70 -19.14 -0.03
C LYS A 33 0.43 -18.30 0.18
N GLY A 34 -0.03 -17.66 -0.89
CA GLY A 34 -1.25 -16.85 -0.84
C GLY A 34 -1.07 -15.50 -0.14
N THR A 35 0.15 -14.96 -0.09
CA THR A 35 0.38 -13.57 0.29
C THR A 35 0.90 -12.81 -0.92
N GLU A 36 -0.01 -12.23 -1.70
CA GLU A 36 0.34 -11.43 -2.87
C GLU A 36 -0.26 -10.03 -2.72
N ILE A 37 0.53 -9.01 -3.02
CA ILE A 37 0.09 -7.64 -3.21
C ILE A 37 0.37 -7.27 -4.66
N SER A 38 -0.53 -6.52 -5.28
CA SER A 38 -0.26 -5.90 -6.57
C SER A 38 -0.51 -4.40 -6.56
N LEU A 39 0.25 -3.66 -7.37
CA LEU A 39 0.03 -2.24 -7.64
C LEU A 39 0.13 -1.96 -9.15
N SER A 40 -0.61 -0.99 -9.65
CA SER A 40 -0.51 -0.50 -11.02
C SER A 40 0.44 0.70 -11.10
N SER A 41 1.48 0.60 -11.91
CA SER A 41 2.34 1.75 -12.26
C SER A 41 3.26 1.40 -13.44
N ASP A 42 3.48 2.37 -14.31
CA ASP A 42 4.43 2.26 -15.42
C ASP A 42 5.84 2.80 -15.08
N HIS A 43 6.03 3.43 -13.92
CA HIS A 43 7.32 3.98 -13.51
C HIS A 43 8.36 2.88 -13.25
N PHE A 44 7.94 1.77 -12.64
CA PHE A 44 8.86 0.77 -12.11
C PHE A 44 9.01 -0.40 -13.08
N LYS A 45 10.15 -0.43 -13.78
CA LYS A 45 10.44 -1.50 -14.75
C LYS A 45 10.99 -2.77 -14.11
N LYS A 46 11.68 -2.63 -12.98
CA LYS A 46 12.34 -3.73 -12.25
C LYS A 46 12.35 -3.41 -10.75
N PHE A 47 12.22 -4.44 -9.94
CA PHE A 47 12.47 -4.39 -8.51
C PHE A 47 13.69 -5.24 -8.17
N LYS A 48 14.50 -4.77 -7.24
CA LYS A 48 15.50 -5.57 -6.54
C LYS A 48 14.83 -6.25 -5.35
N GLU A 49 15.24 -7.47 -5.07
CA GLU A 49 14.70 -8.30 -4.00
C GLU A 49 15.79 -8.61 -2.98
N GLU A 50 15.46 -8.52 -1.69
CA GLU A 50 16.42 -8.70 -0.60
C GLU A 50 15.76 -9.38 0.61
N TRP A 51 16.44 -10.37 1.19
CA TRP A 51 16.09 -10.94 2.50
C TRP A 51 16.86 -10.22 3.60
N ARG A 52 16.17 -9.88 4.69
CA ARG A 52 16.77 -9.35 5.92
C ARG A 52 16.29 -10.16 7.11
N GLY A 53 17.01 -11.25 7.42
CA GLY A 53 16.53 -12.23 8.39
C GLY A 53 15.25 -12.92 7.91
N SER A 54 14.14 -12.71 8.62
CA SER A 54 12.81 -13.19 8.23
C SER A 54 12.04 -12.23 7.34
N ASP A 55 12.52 -11.00 7.16
CA ASP A 55 11.82 -9.99 6.38
C ASP A 55 12.19 -10.09 4.90
N TYR A 56 11.25 -9.70 4.03
CA TYR A 56 11.47 -9.68 2.59
C TYR A 56 11.15 -8.31 2.00
N TYR A 57 12.04 -7.83 1.15
CA TYR A 57 12.02 -6.46 0.67
C TYR A 57 12.13 -6.40 -0.85
N TYR A 58 11.23 -5.63 -1.45
CA TYR A 58 11.31 -5.21 -2.84
C TYR A 58 11.65 -3.72 -2.92
N PHE A 59 12.51 -3.34 -3.86
CA PHE A 59 12.93 -1.97 -4.08
C PHE A 59 12.99 -1.61 -5.57
N GLY A 60 12.30 -0.55 -5.97
CA GLY A 60 12.27 -0.05 -7.34
C GLY A 60 12.40 1.46 -7.38
N GLU A 61 13.01 1.97 -8.45
CA GLU A 61 13.14 3.39 -8.74
C GLU A 61 12.72 3.65 -10.19
N GLY A 62 12.04 4.76 -10.44
CA GLY A 62 11.59 5.17 -11.76
C GLY A 62 11.06 6.59 -11.75
N ASP A 63 11.47 7.42 -12.72
CA ASP A 63 10.98 8.79 -12.89
C ASP A 63 11.07 9.68 -11.62
N GLY A 64 12.10 9.44 -10.80
CA GLY A 64 12.33 10.11 -9.52
C GLY A 64 11.43 9.62 -8.37
N PHE A 65 10.52 8.68 -8.63
CA PHE A 65 9.81 7.93 -7.61
C PHE A 65 10.68 6.78 -7.10
N VAL A 66 10.64 6.58 -5.79
CA VAL A 66 11.13 5.38 -5.12
C VAL A 66 9.91 4.60 -4.64
N CYS A 67 9.87 3.31 -4.93
CA CYS A 67 8.88 2.38 -4.40
C CYS A 67 9.58 1.26 -3.66
N SER A 68 9.08 0.94 -2.47
CA SER A 68 9.47 -0.27 -1.78
C SER A 68 8.31 -1.00 -1.16
N VAL A 69 8.45 -2.32 -1.07
CA VAL A 69 7.47 -3.21 -0.42
C VAL A 69 8.22 -4.05 0.58
N LEU A 70 7.94 -3.83 1.86
CA LEU A 70 8.50 -4.60 2.97
C LEU A 70 7.44 -5.55 3.50
N PHE A 71 7.73 -6.84 3.46
CA PHE A 71 7.06 -7.87 4.23
C PHE A 71 7.85 -8.10 5.52
N TYR A 72 7.30 -7.63 6.64
CA TYR A 72 7.90 -7.71 7.98
C TYR A 72 7.26 -8.86 8.76
N LYS A 73 8.04 -9.92 9.04
CA LYS A 73 7.53 -11.13 9.69
C LYS A 73 7.70 -11.00 11.20
N LEU A 74 6.57 -10.93 11.90
CA LEU A 74 6.56 -10.88 13.36
C LEU A 74 7.06 -12.19 13.95
N ASN A 75 7.93 -12.09 14.95
CA ASN A 75 8.19 -13.19 15.87
C ASN A 75 7.01 -13.36 16.87
N GLU A 76 7.05 -14.41 17.69
CA GLU A 76 5.94 -14.72 18.61
C GLU A 76 5.70 -13.62 19.66
N ASP A 77 6.75 -12.97 20.16
CA ASP A 77 6.63 -11.88 21.14
C ASP A 77 6.02 -10.62 20.51
N GLU A 78 6.43 -10.31 19.27
CA GLU A 78 5.87 -9.20 18.49
C GLU A 78 4.41 -9.46 18.12
N LYS A 79 4.08 -10.67 17.66
CA LYS A 79 2.70 -11.07 17.38
C LYS A 79 1.82 -10.93 18.61
N LEU A 80 2.29 -11.41 19.76
CA LEU A 80 1.55 -11.30 21.02
C LEU A 80 1.32 -9.84 21.40
N SER A 81 2.38 -9.03 21.41
CA SER A 81 2.37 -7.65 21.93
C SER A 81 1.77 -6.62 20.97
N LEU A 82 1.92 -6.80 19.67
CA LEU A 82 1.49 -5.85 18.63
C LEU A 82 0.12 -6.19 18.03
N VAL A 83 -0.31 -7.44 18.11
CA VAL A 83 -1.56 -7.91 17.48
C VAL A 83 -2.51 -8.48 18.51
N GLU A 84 -2.12 -9.55 19.21
CA GLU A 84 -3.07 -10.34 20.00
C GLU A 84 -3.57 -9.60 21.25
N VAL A 85 -2.66 -9.00 22.02
CA VAL A 85 -3.00 -8.22 23.22
C VAL A 85 -3.82 -6.96 22.84
N PRO A 86 -3.39 -6.11 21.88
CA PRO A 86 -4.20 -4.98 21.45
C PRO A 86 -5.58 -5.38 20.92
N LYS A 87 -5.67 -6.44 20.10
CA LYS A 87 -6.94 -6.95 19.60
C LYS A 87 -7.87 -7.39 20.73
N ALA A 88 -7.35 -8.13 21.71
CA ALA A 88 -8.11 -8.57 22.87
C ALA A 88 -8.63 -7.39 23.69
N ALA A 89 -7.81 -6.35 23.89
CA ALA A 89 -8.19 -5.13 24.59
C ALA A 89 -9.30 -4.36 23.87
N MET A 90 -9.26 -4.30 22.53
CA MET A 90 -10.25 -3.60 21.72
C MET A 90 -11.54 -4.41 21.48
N LYS A 91 -11.54 -5.71 21.79
CA LYS A 91 -12.63 -6.63 21.47
C LYS A 91 -13.99 -6.14 21.98
N LYS A 92 -14.09 -5.83 23.28
CA LYS A 92 -15.36 -5.39 23.90
C LYS A 92 -15.91 -4.12 23.27
N SER A 93 -15.06 -3.13 23.00
CA SER A 93 -15.49 -1.87 22.38
C SER A 93 -15.88 -2.05 20.91
N ALA A 94 -15.20 -2.94 20.19
CA ALA A 94 -15.54 -3.26 18.80
C ALA A 94 -16.89 -3.98 18.73
N GLU A 95 -17.11 -4.99 19.58
CA GLU A 95 -18.36 -5.74 19.67
C GLU A 95 -19.55 -4.83 20.02
N ALA A 96 -19.37 -3.92 20.98
CA ALA A 96 -20.39 -2.94 21.35
C ALA A 96 -20.76 -1.99 20.18
N ALA A 97 -19.81 -1.74 19.27
CA ALA A 97 -20.03 -0.93 18.07
C ALA A 97 -20.47 -1.76 16.84
N GLY A 98 -20.73 -3.06 17.01
CA GLY A 98 -21.09 -3.96 15.90
C GLY A 98 -19.94 -4.21 14.91
N LYS A 99 -18.69 -3.99 15.32
CA LYS A 99 -17.49 -4.16 14.49
C LYS A 99 -16.72 -5.40 14.91
N VAL A 100 -16.13 -6.09 13.94
CA VAL A 100 -15.18 -7.19 14.18
C VAL A 100 -13.80 -6.74 13.71
N ILE A 101 -12.83 -6.68 14.64
CA ILE A 101 -11.43 -6.44 14.28
C ILE A 101 -10.82 -7.80 13.95
N SER A 102 -10.56 -8.04 12.67
CA SER A 102 -9.89 -9.25 12.22
C SER A 102 -8.42 -9.23 12.62
N ALA A 103 -7.78 -10.41 12.69
CA ALA A 103 -6.36 -10.46 13.04
C ALA A 103 -5.46 -9.89 11.93
N ASP A 104 -5.96 -9.86 10.69
CA ASP A 104 -5.31 -9.36 9.49
C ASP A 104 -5.67 -7.91 9.18
N SER A 105 -6.18 -7.17 10.18
CA SER A 105 -6.50 -5.76 10.03
C SER A 105 -5.22 -4.94 9.74
N PRO A 106 -5.21 -4.07 8.72
CA PRO A 106 -4.08 -3.20 8.42
C PRO A 106 -3.75 -2.22 9.55
N MET A 107 -4.67 -2.03 10.51
CA MET A 107 -4.50 -1.09 11.61
C MET A 107 -3.30 -1.44 12.49
N PHE A 108 -2.96 -2.72 12.63
CA PHE A 108 -1.82 -3.17 13.44
C PHE A 108 -0.49 -2.77 12.78
N ALA A 109 -0.34 -3.05 11.48
CA ALA A 109 0.82 -2.62 10.71
C ALA A 109 0.92 -1.09 10.67
N TYR A 110 -0.19 -0.40 10.41
CA TYR A 110 -0.26 1.07 10.42
C TYR A 110 0.21 1.64 11.76
N ALA A 111 -0.33 1.14 12.88
CA ALA A 111 0.01 1.64 14.21
C ALA A 111 1.49 1.41 14.55
N TYR A 112 2.05 0.26 14.17
CA TYR A 112 3.47 -0.03 14.34
C TYR A 112 4.34 0.96 13.54
N PHE A 113 4.22 0.96 12.21
CA PHE A 113 5.11 1.76 11.35
C PHE A 113 4.93 3.27 11.56
N LYS A 114 3.73 3.74 11.89
CA LYS A 114 3.51 5.15 12.20
C LYS A 114 4.22 5.61 13.48
N ASN A 115 4.32 4.74 14.48
CA ASN A 115 4.89 5.08 15.79
C ASN A 115 6.39 4.81 15.88
N PHE A 116 6.90 3.83 15.12
CA PHE A 116 8.31 3.43 15.11
C PHE A 116 9.09 3.90 13.86
N SER A 117 8.61 4.94 13.18
CA SER A 117 9.34 5.56 12.06
C SER A 117 10.66 6.20 12.55
N ASN A 118 11.78 5.84 11.92
CA ASN A 118 13.08 6.47 12.21
C ASN A 118 13.12 7.97 11.89
N LEU A 119 12.21 8.44 11.03
CA LEU A 119 12.12 9.85 10.63
C LEU A 119 11.06 10.62 11.41
N LYS A 120 10.44 9.99 12.43
CA LYS A 120 9.25 10.51 13.12
C LYS A 120 9.37 11.95 13.59
N SER A 121 10.54 12.35 14.10
CA SER A 121 10.80 13.70 14.60
C SER A 121 10.84 14.77 13.51
N MET A 122 11.04 14.39 12.25
CA MET A 122 11.14 15.28 11.08
C MET A 122 9.88 15.25 10.21
N GLU A 123 8.95 14.32 10.47
CA GLU A 123 7.73 14.19 9.70
C GLU A 123 6.76 15.34 9.98
N VAL A 124 6.34 16.03 8.92
CA VAL A 124 5.32 17.10 8.94
C VAL A 124 4.19 16.75 7.97
N ASP A 125 3.10 17.53 8.03
CA ASP A 125 1.91 17.35 7.17
C ASP A 125 1.34 15.92 7.19
N ASP A 126 1.27 15.30 8.38
CA ASP A 126 0.78 13.93 8.55
C ASP A 126 -0.72 13.82 8.26
N GLN A 127 -1.06 13.03 7.24
CA GLN A 127 -2.42 12.70 6.86
C GLN A 127 -2.58 11.19 6.80
N SER A 128 -3.75 10.66 7.14
CA SER A 128 -4.03 9.23 7.08
C SER A 128 -5.46 8.98 6.63
N TRP A 129 -5.67 7.88 5.91
CA TRP A 129 -6.97 7.45 5.42
C TRP A 129 -7.07 5.92 5.37
N GLY A 130 -8.25 5.41 5.04
CA GLY A 130 -8.60 3.99 5.14
C GLY A 130 -9.15 3.61 6.52
N LEU A 131 -9.86 2.48 6.57
CA LEU A 131 -10.49 1.94 7.75
C LEU A 131 -9.76 0.68 8.22
N ALA A 132 -9.91 0.35 9.51
CA ALA A 132 -9.39 -0.89 10.08
C ALA A 132 -10.01 -2.16 9.46
N SER A 133 -11.15 -2.04 8.78
CA SER A 133 -11.83 -3.12 8.08
C SER A 133 -11.39 -3.28 6.62
N ASP A 134 -10.64 -2.32 6.09
CA ASP A 134 -10.17 -2.35 4.70
C ASP A 134 -8.95 -3.26 4.58
N ASP A 135 -8.53 -3.60 3.37
CA ASP A 135 -7.29 -4.36 3.15
C ASP A 135 -6.04 -3.53 3.43
N PHE A 136 -6.16 -2.21 3.28
CA PHE A 136 -5.07 -1.26 3.47
C PHE A 136 -5.50 -0.05 4.30
N MET A 137 -4.59 0.43 5.14
CA MET A 137 -4.62 1.80 5.66
C MET A 137 -3.47 2.58 5.06
N PHE A 138 -3.62 3.90 5.00
CA PHE A 138 -2.69 4.74 4.27
C PHE A 138 -2.23 5.94 5.08
N ARG A 139 -1.06 6.44 4.72
CA ARG A 139 -0.46 7.62 5.34
C ARG A 139 0.29 8.44 4.31
N LYS A 140 0.23 9.76 4.43
CA LYS A 140 1.05 10.72 3.70
C LYS A 140 1.74 11.63 4.70
N ASN A 141 3.01 11.92 4.48
CA ASN A 141 3.74 12.93 5.23
C ASN A 141 4.84 13.55 4.36
N LYS A 142 5.52 14.56 4.91
CA LYS A 142 6.69 15.18 4.30
C LYS A 142 7.85 15.17 5.28
N VAL A 143 9.07 15.07 4.75
CA VAL A 143 10.31 15.19 5.51
C VAL A 143 11.13 16.33 4.89
N PRO A 144 11.23 17.49 5.55
CA PRO A 144 12.16 18.54 5.18
C PRO A 144 13.59 18.07 5.46
N LEU A 145 14.50 18.25 4.50
CA LEU A 145 15.90 17.90 4.72
C LEU A 145 16.64 19.10 5.31
N GLU A 146 17.19 18.92 6.52
CA GLU A 146 17.91 19.97 7.25
C GLU A 146 19.00 20.63 6.40
N GLY A 147 19.07 21.96 6.47
CA GLY A 147 20.06 22.75 5.72
C GLY A 147 19.76 22.89 4.22
N THR A 148 18.60 22.42 3.75
CA THR A 148 18.18 22.57 2.35
C THR A 148 16.74 23.08 2.23
N ASN A 149 16.38 23.59 1.05
CA ASN A 149 14.98 23.87 0.71
C ASN A 149 14.25 22.64 0.14
N PHE A 150 14.87 21.46 0.21
CA PHE A 150 14.30 20.24 -0.36
C PHE A 150 13.37 19.55 0.63
N VAL A 151 12.23 19.12 0.09
CA VAL A 151 11.23 18.37 0.84
C VAL A 151 10.98 17.06 0.10
N GLN A 152 11.06 15.96 0.84
CA GLN A 152 10.68 14.64 0.35
C GLN A 152 9.24 14.37 0.76
N THR A 153 8.39 14.04 -0.19
CA THR A 153 7.03 13.55 0.09
C THR A 153 7.09 12.04 0.21
N HIS A 154 6.46 11.51 1.25
CA HIS A 154 6.32 10.07 1.45
C HIS A 154 4.84 9.70 1.53
N MET A 155 4.49 8.60 0.88
CA MET A 155 3.19 7.98 1.04
C MET A 155 3.36 6.49 1.31
N TYR A 156 2.46 5.96 2.11
CA TYR A 156 2.53 4.60 2.62
C TYR A 156 1.19 3.91 2.49
N GLY A 157 1.20 2.65 2.08
CA GLY A 157 0.11 1.69 2.25
C GLY A 157 0.54 0.62 3.25
N TYR A 158 -0.34 0.29 4.19
CA TYR A 158 -0.09 -0.71 5.22
C TYR A 158 -1.10 -1.82 5.10
N ALA A 159 -0.64 -3.05 5.10
CA ALA A 159 -1.48 -4.24 5.11
C ALA A 159 -1.00 -5.23 6.16
N MET A 160 -1.82 -6.24 6.40
CA MET A 160 -1.46 -7.35 7.24
C MET A 160 -2.01 -8.65 6.65
N PHE A 161 -1.20 -9.71 6.63
CA PHE A 161 -1.63 -11.06 6.27
C PHE A 161 -1.62 -11.94 7.52
N GLY A 162 -2.71 -12.68 7.76
CA GLY A 162 -2.84 -13.51 8.95
C GLY A 162 -2.73 -12.68 10.23
N ASN A 163 -1.94 -13.13 11.20
CA ASN A 163 -1.69 -12.42 12.45
C ASN A 163 -0.20 -12.08 12.67
N ASP A 164 0.65 -12.29 11.67
CA ASP A 164 2.10 -12.30 11.87
C ASP A 164 2.93 -11.74 10.70
N LEU A 165 2.29 -11.22 9.65
CA LEU A 165 3.01 -10.64 8.51
C LEU A 165 2.48 -9.23 8.23
N PHE A 166 3.24 -8.24 8.70
CA PHE A 166 2.99 -6.84 8.36
C PHE A 166 3.52 -6.54 6.97
N VAL A 167 2.84 -5.64 6.26
CA VAL A 167 3.32 -5.12 4.98
C VAL A 167 3.33 -3.60 4.99
N ASN A 168 4.45 -3.03 4.55
CA ASN A 168 4.63 -1.59 4.32
C ASN A 168 5.00 -1.37 2.85
N ILE A 169 4.11 -0.74 2.11
CA ILE A 169 4.34 -0.24 0.76
C ILE A 169 4.69 1.23 0.91
N HIS A 170 5.88 1.63 0.51
CA HIS A 170 6.36 2.99 0.62
C HIS A 170 6.63 3.57 -0.77
N LEU A 171 6.04 4.73 -1.05
CA LEU A 171 6.38 5.59 -2.16
C LEU A 171 7.05 6.87 -1.63
N SER A 172 8.11 7.32 -2.28
CA SER A 172 8.62 8.67 -2.04
C SER A 172 9.16 9.35 -3.28
N LYS A 173 9.19 10.68 -3.24
CA LYS A 173 9.77 11.52 -4.28
C LYS A 173 10.29 12.82 -3.69
N MET A 174 11.49 13.21 -4.12
CA MET A 174 12.08 14.52 -3.86
C MET A 174 11.44 15.57 -4.75
N ASN A 175 11.19 16.78 -4.23
CA ASN A 175 10.61 17.89 -5.00
C ASN A 175 9.28 17.52 -5.68
N CYS A 176 8.44 16.80 -4.92
CA CYS A 176 7.16 16.27 -5.39
C CYS A 176 6.19 17.41 -5.72
N SER A 177 5.75 17.48 -6.97
CA SER A 177 4.70 18.40 -7.43
C SER A 177 3.31 17.94 -7.00
N GLU A 178 2.29 18.77 -7.22
CA GLU A 178 0.89 18.36 -7.00
C GLU A 178 0.47 17.20 -7.91
N ASN A 179 0.98 17.15 -9.14
CA ASN A 179 0.69 16.04 -10.06
C ASN A 179 1.36 14.76 -9.59
N ASP A 180 2.63 14.83 -9.16
CA ASP A 180 3.33 13.68 -8.57
C ASP A 180 2.56 13.17 -7.32
N THR A 181 2.02 14.07 -6.51
CA THR A 181 1.23 13.71 -5.33
C THR A 181 -0.03 12.93 -5.72
N LYS A 182 -0.78 13.39 -6.71
CA LYS A 182 -1.97 12.69 -7.23
C LYS A 182 -1.61 11.33 -7.83
N GLU A 183 -0.48 11.25 -8.50
CA GLU A 183 0.03 10.01 -9.09
C GLU A 183 0.41 8.98 -8.01
N MET A 184 1.12 9.41 -6.95
CA MET A 184 1.40 8.54 -5.81
C MET A 184 0.13 8.05 -5.12
N GLU A 185 -0.87 8.92 -4.95
CA GLU A 185 -2.18 8.54 -4.40
C GLU A 185 -2.89 7.53 -5.31
N ALA A 186 -2.84 7.71 -6.64
CA ALA A 186 -3.41 6.76 -7.59
C ALA A 186 -2.70 5.39 -7.53
N ILE A 187 -1.37 5.37 -7.45
CA ILE A 187 -0.60 4.13 -7.31
C ILE A 187 -0.99 3.40 -6.01
N LEU A 188 -1.07 4.09 -4.87
CA LEU A 188 -1.47 3.44 -3.62
C LEU A 188 -2.93 2.98 -3.63
N ASN A 189 -3.84 3.76 -4.23
CA ASN A 189 -5.25 3.37 -4.33
C ASN A 189 -5.48 2.22 -5.33
N SER A 190 -4.49 1.90 -6.17
CA SER A 190 -4.51 0.70 -7.04
C SER A 190 -4.10 -0.58 -6.32
N LEU A 191 -3.69 -0.49 -5.04
CA LEU A 191 -3.25 -1.66 -4.29
C LEU A 191 -4.35 -2.70 -4.16
N VAL A 192 -4.01 -3.95 -4.44
CA VAL A 192 -4.87 -5.11 -4.24
C VAL A 192 -4.14 -6.12 -3.37
N LYS A 193 -4.82 -6.59 -2.33
CA LYS A 193 -4.36 -7.67 -1.45
C LYS A 193 -5.02 -8.97 -1.90
N SER A 194 -4.21 -9.95 -2.29
CA SER A 194 -4.67 -11.27 -2.73
C SER A 194 -4.22 -12.36 -1.78
N GLY A 195 -5.21 -13.16 -1.37
CA GLY A 195 -5.07 -14.32 -0.49
C GLY A 195 -5.55 -14.07 0.94
N LYS A 196 -6.22 -15.09 1.49
CA LYS A 196 -6.86 -15.12 2.81
C LYS A 196 -6.45 -16.39 3.54
#